data_AF-A0A918WUF6-F1
#
_entry.id   AF-A0A918WUF6-F1
#
_cell.length_a   1.000
_cell.length_b   1.000
_cell.length_c   1.000
_cell.angle_alpha   90.00
_cell.angle_beta   90.00
_cell.angle_gamma   90.00
#
_symmetry.space_group_name_H-M   'P 1'
#
loop_
_entity.id
_entity.type
_entity.pdbx_description
1 polymer ?
#
loop_
_entity_poly.entity_id
_entity_poly.type
_entity_poly.pdbx_seq_one_letter_code
_entity_poly.pdbx_strand_id
1 'polypeptide(L)'
;MDAPIAPLILFDDDHYMYVLKDRASAEAWWEMPDEYGCGFDALARPLRMTGEPLRVSVELTGEGPAEGELRRLVAGHYERFLNGRTPPDATGLAEFVAELPVECQ
;
A
#
# COMPACT_ATOMS: atom_id res chain seq x y z
N MET A 1 9.79 17.76 -1.24
CA MET A 1 8.70 16.77 -1.03
C MET A 1 9.20 15.78 0.00
N ASP A 2 8.35 15.39 0.94
CA ASP A 2 8.71 14.37 1.93
C ASP A 2 8.80 13.00 1.24
N ALA A 3 9.67 12.12 1.73
CA ALA A 3 9.74 10.76 1.19
C ALA A 3 8.62 9.91 1.82
N PRO A 4 8.05 8.95 1.08
CA PRO A 4 7.08 8.02 1.65
C PRO A 4 7.74 7.19 2.77
N ILE A 5 7.00 6.97 3.87
CA ILE A 5 7.51 6.26 5.04
C ILE A 5 7.11 4.78 4.96
N ALA A 6 8.08 3.91 5.19
CA ALA A 6 7.89 2.46 5.19
C ALA A 6 7.03 1.95 6.37
N PRO A 7 6.30 0.82 6.18
CA PRO A 7 6.13 0.08 4.92
C PRO A 7 5.20 0.82 3.94
N LEU A 8 5.27 0.45 2.66
CA LEU A 8 4.34 0.91 1.62
C LEU A 8 3.26 -0.14 1.41
N ILE A 9 2.01 0.28 1.48
CA ILE A 9 0.82 -0.55 1.25
C ILE A 9 0.29 -0.19 -0.14
N LEU A 10 0.45 -1.07 -1.10
CA LEU A 10 0.05 -0.86 -2.49
C LEU A 10 -1.13 -1.77 -2.84
N PHE A 11 -2.01 -1.29 -3.70
CA PHE A 11 -3.14 -2.04 -4.23
C PHE A 11 -3.09 -2.02 -5.75
N ASP A 12 -3.22 -3.20 -6.33
CA ASP A 12 -3.42 -3.37 -7.77
C ASP A 12 -4.86 -3.00 -8.19
N ASP A 13 -5.13 -2.91 -9.50
CA ASP A 13 -6.49 -2.66 -10.05
C ASP A 13 -7.51 -3.70 -9.56
N ASP A 14 -7.07 -4.95 -9.34
CA ASP A 14 -7.88 -6.01 -8.73
C ASP A 14 -8.12 -5.85 -7.22
N HIS A 15 -7.60 -4.80 -6.60
CA HIS A 15 -7.60 -4.54 -5.15
C HIS A 15 -6.84 -5.61 -4.35
N TYR A 16 -5.88 -6.29 -4.98
CA TYR A 16 -4.94 -7.13 -4.25
C TYR A 16 -3.92 -6.25 -3.54
N MET A 17 -3.69 -6.51 -2.25
CA MET A 17 -2.82 -5.72 -1.38
C MET A 17 -1.42 -6.31 -1.36
N TYR A 18 -0.43 -5.44 -1.49
CA TYR A 18 0.98 -5.73 -1.34
C TYR A 18 1.57 -4.83 -0.25
N VAL A 19 2.41 -5.38 0.62
CA VAL A 19 3.01 -4.64 1.73
C VAL A 19 4.52 -4.73 1.64
N LEU A 20 5.13 -3.66 1.13
CA LEU A 20 6.54 -3.62 0.76
C LEU A 20 7.36 -2.83 1.78
N LYS A 21 8.53 -3.36 2.10
CA LYS A 21 9.39 -2.84 3.18
C LYS A 21 9.88 -1.41 2.96
N ASP A 22 10.05 -0.96 1.72
CA ASP A 22 10.51 0.37 1.39
C ASP A 22 10.19 0.76 -0.07
N ARG A 23 10.41 2.03 -0.40
CA ARG A 23 10.20 2.61 -1.74
C ARG A 23 11.02 1.90 -2.82
N ALA A 24 12.28 1.58 -2.58
CA ALA A 24 13.12 0.96 -3.60
C ALA A 24 12.64 -0.45 -3.93
N SER A 25 12.11 -1.16 -2.92
CA SER A 25 11.48 -2.47 -3.09
C SER A 25 10.20 -2.37 -3.92
N ALA A 26 9.36 -1.35 -3.67
CA ALA A 26 8.19 -1.07 -4.49
C ALA A 26 8.54 -0.77 -5.95
N GLU A 27 9.53 0.09 -6.17
CA GLU A 27 9.94 0.48 -7.51
C GLU A 27 10.63 -0.65 -8.29
N ALA A 28 11.32 -1.56 -7.58
CA ALA A 28 11.96 -2.73 -8.19
C ALA A 28 10.98 -3.87 -8.48
N TRP A 29 9.91 -3.99 -7.69
CA TRP A 29 8.93 -5.07 -7.82
C TRP A 29 7.84 -4.75 -8.84
N TRP A 30 7.37 -3.50 -8.88
CA TRP A 30 6.25 -3.13 -9.75
C TRP A 30 6.68 -2.98 -11.21
N GLU A 31 6.19 -3.87 -12.07
CA GLU A 31 6.61 -3.92 -13.48
C GLU A 31 5.78 -2.99 -14.37
N MET A 32 4.45 -2.89 -14.17
CA MET A 32 3.60 -2.01 -14.99
C MET A 32 2.85 -0.99 -14.13
N PRO A 33 3.09 0.32 -14.34
CA PRO A 33 2.41 1.36 -13.57
C PRO A 33 0.90 1.45 -13.87
N ASP A 34 0.40 0.80 -14.92
CA ASP A 34 -1.03 0.74 -15.26
C ASP A 34 -1.79 -0.27 -14.38
N GLU A 35 -1.10 -1.28 -13.84
CA GLU A 35 -1.67 -2.25 -12.89
C GLU A 35 -1.82 -1.63 -11.49
N TYR A 36 -1.10 -0.54 -11.22
CA TYR A 36 -1.25 0.19 -9.96
C TYR A 36 -2.61 0.88 -9.86
N GLY A 37 -3.44 0.42 -8.91
CA GLY A 37 -4.71 1.05 -8.57
C GLY A 37 -4.51 2.23 -7.61
N CYS A 38 -3.95 1.96 -6.43
CA CYS A 38 -3.67 3.00 -5.42
C CYS A 38 -2.64 2.52 -4.39
N GLY A 39 -2.23 3.40 -3.46
CA GLY A 39 -1.30 3.01 -2.42
C GLY A 39 -1.14 4.07 -1.33
N PHE A 40 -0.59 3.65 -0.20
CA PHE A 40 -0.42 4.45 1.00
C PHE A 40 0.90 4.14 1.67
N ASP A 41 1.45 5.13 2.36
CA ASP A 41 2.60 4.91 3.25
C ASP A 41 2.12 4.51 4.67
N ALA A 42 3.07 4.26 5.59
CA ALA A 42 2.75 3.87 6.97
C ALA A 42 1.92 4.89 7.78
N LEU A 43 1.84 6.13 7.31
CA LEU A 43 1.00 7.19 7.90
C LEU A 43 -0.32 7.35 7.15
N ALA A 44 -0.71 6.37 6.33
CA ALA A 44 -1.89 6.41 5.47
C ALA A 44 -1.89 7.60 4.49
N ARG A 45 -0.71 8.13 4.13
CA ARG A 45 -0.62 9.21 3.15
C ARG A 45 -0.70 8.63 1.74
N PRO A 46 -1.58 9.14 0.87
CA PRO A 46 -1.73 8.60 -0.47
C PRO A 46 -0.43 8.69 -1.29
N LEU A 47 -0.18 7.63 -2.02
CA LEU A 47 0.90 7.50 -2.97
C LEU A 47 0.37 7.62 -4.38
N ARG A 48 1.29 7.92 -5.29
CA ARG A 48 1.09 7.77 -6.73
C ARG A 48 2.29 7.05 -7.30
N MET A 49 2.00 6.12 -8.21
CA MET A 49 3.00 5.51 -9.06
C MET A 49 3.02 6.21 -10.42
N THR A 50 4.20 6.54 -10.92
CA THR A 50 4.41 7.11 -12.26
C THR A 50 5.62 6.44 -12.92
N GLY A 51 5.82 6.68 -14.22
CA GLY A 51 6.99 6.19 -14.95
C GLY A 51 6.62 5.30 -16.13
N GLU A 52 7.60 4.52 -16.57
CA GLU A 52 7.47 3.56 -17.68
C GLU A 52 7.47 2.12 -17.12
N PRO A 53 6.99 1.13 -17.88
CA PRO A 53 7.14 -0.27 -17.49
C PRO A 53 8.60 -0.60 -17.12
N LEU A 54 8.80 -1.33 -16.03
CA LEU A 54 10.09 -1.69 -15.41
C LEU A 54 10.90 -0.50 -14.86
N ARG A 55 10.35 0.72 -14.93
CA ARG A 55 10.96 1.95 -14.41
C ARG A 55 9.88 2.83 -13.79
N VAL A 56 9.27 2.31 -12.74
CA VAL A 56 8.28 3.05 -11.98
C VAL A 56 8.94 3.91 -10.90
N SER A 57 8.22 4.92 -10.44
CA SER A 57 8.59 5.78 -9.34
C SER A 57 7.39 5.97 -8.42
N VAL A 58 7.62 5.86 -7.11
CA VAL A 58 6.56 6.01 -6.10
C VAL A 58 6.78 7.28 -5.30
N GLU A 59 5.76 8.13 -5.27
CA GLU A 59 5.81 9.46 -4.65
C GLU A 59 4.55 9.74 -3.84
N LEU A 60 4.65 10.63 -2.84
CA LEU A 60 3.47 11.14 -2.14
C LEU A 60 2.68 12.07 -3.06
N THR A 61 1.35 11.98 -3.03
CA THR A 61 0.50 12.92 -3.78
C THR A 61 0.43 14.31 -3.14
N GLY A 62 0.90 14.44 -1.89
CA GLY A 62 0.78 15.65 -1.09
C GLY A 62 -0.56 15.80 -0.37
N GLU A 63 -1.42 14.79 -0.48
CA GLU A 63 -2.69 14.73 0.24
C GLU A 63 -2.47 14.38 1.72
N GLY A 64 -3.42 14.80 2.57
CA GLY A 64 -3.43 14.42 3.98
C GLY A 64 -3.65 12.92 4.18
N PRO A 65 -3.46 12.41 5.41
CA PRO A 65 -3.65 10.99 5.70
C PRO A 65 -5.10 10.56 5.44
N ALA A 66 -5.28 9.44 4.75
CA ALA A 66 -6.56 8.86 4.34
C ALA A 66 -6.80 7.50 5.03
N GLU A 67 -6.64 7.47 6.36
CA GLU A 67 -6.72 6.23 7.16
C GLU A 67 -8.02 5.44 6.94
N GLY A 68 -9.17 6.12 6.84
CA GLY A 68 -10.45 5.47 6.61
C GLY A 68 -10.53 4.72 5.28
N GLU A 69 -9.91 5.27 4.23
CA GLU A 69 -9.84 4.61 2.91
C GLU A 69 -8.88 3.43 2.94
N LEU A 70 -7.69 3.59 3.55
CA LEU A 70 -6.73 2.50 3.73
C LEU A 70 -7.40 1.31 4.45
N ARG A 71 -8.07 1.54 5.59
CA ARG A 71 -8.76 0.48 6.34
C ARG A 71 -9.84 -0.21 5.50
N ARG A 72 -10.60 0.56 4.71
CA ARG A 72 -11.64 0.03 3.84
C ARG A 72 -11.07 -0.88 2.75
N LEU A 73 -9.98 -0.47 2.11
CA LEU A 73 -9.31 -1.25 1.06
C LEU A 73 -8.68 -2.53 1.62
N VAL A 74 -8.03 -2.45 2.78
CA VAL A 74 -7.51 -3.64 3.48
C VAL A 74 -8.64 -4.63 3.80
N ALA A 75 -9.76 -4.15 4.34
CA ALA A 75 -10.91 -5.02 4.61
C ALA A 75 -11.44 -5.69 3.33
N GLY A 76 -11.53 -4.94 2.22
CA GLY A 76 -11.93 -5.47 0.91
C GLY A 76 -10.97 -6.54 0.38
N HIS A 77 -9.65 -6.33 0.53
CA HIS A 77 -8.65 -7.34 0.18
C HIS A 77 -8.84 -8.63 0.98
N TYR A 78 -9.00 -8.52 2.30
CA TYR A 78 -9.18 -9.70 3.17
C TYR A 78 -10.45 -10.48 2.83
N GLU A 79 -11.56 -9.77 2.60
CA GLU A 79 -12.83 -10.40 2.19
C GLU A 79 -12.70 -11.15 0.86
N ARG A 80 -12.03 -10.54 -0.13
CA ARG A 80 -11.96 -11.09 -1.49
C ARG A 80 -10.92 -12.20 -1.64
N PHE A 81 -9.74 -12.04 -1.05
CA PHE A 81 -8.57 -12.89 -1.33
C PHE A 81 -8.14 -13.76 -0.16
N LEU A 82 -8.46 -13.40 1.09
CA LEU A 82 -8.03 -14.10 2.29
C LEU A 82 -9.20 -14.67 3.09
N ASN A 83 -10.11 -15.38 2.40
CA ASN A 83 -11.28 -16.02 2.99
C ASN A 83 -10.95 -16.75 4.32
N GLY A 84 -11.58 -16.29 5.41
CA GLY A 84 -11.41 -16.85 6.76
C GLY A 84 -10.32 -16.19 7.61
N ARG A 85 -9.56 -15.22 7.08
CA ARG A 85 -8.71 -14.33 7.88
C ARG A 85 -9.47 -13.05 8.21
N THR A 86 -9.26 -12.53 9.41
CA THR A 86 -9.83 -11.25 9.83
C THR A 86 -8.80 -10.16 9.55
N PRO A 87 -9.19 -9.03 8.93
CA PRO A 87 -8.30 -7.87 8.81
C PRO A 87 -7.92 -7.34 10.21
N PRO A 88 -6.79 -6.64 10.35
CA PRO A 88 -6.41 -6.04 11.62
C PRO A 88 -7.46 -5.02 12.11
N ASP A 89 -7.81 -5.10 13.39
CA ASP A 89 -8.84 -4.27 14.04
C ASP A 89 -8.22 -3.19 14.96
N ALA A 90 -6.89 -3.04 14.95
CA ALA A 90 -6.19 -2.11 15.81
C ALA A 90 -6.73 -0.66 15.67
N THR A 91 -6.97 -0.02 16.82
CA THR A 91 -7.49 1.36 16.85
C THR A 91 -6.43 2.37 16.38
N GLY A 92 -5.15 2.14 16.68
CA GLY A 92 -4.05 2.97 16.21
C GLY A 92 -3.58 2.59 14.82
N LEU A 93 -3.34 3.59 13.95
CA LEU A 93 -2.82 3.37 12.59
C LEU A 93 -1.47 2.63 12.58
N ALA A 94 -0.56 3.01 13.48
CA ALA A 94 0.77 2.39 13.54
C ALA A 94 0.68 0.90 13.89
N GLU A 95 -0.20 0.54 14.83
CA GLU A 95 -0.46 -0.85 15.20
C GLU A 95 -1.14 -1.60 14.06
N PHE A 96 -2.15 -0.99 13.43
CA PHE A 96 -2.83 -1.54 12.27
C PHE A 96 -1.86 -1.89 11.13
N VAL A 97 -0.96 -0.96 10.78
CA VAL A 97 0.05 -1.17 9.73
C VAL A 97 1.05 -2.26 10.12
N ALA A 98 1.45 -2.32 11.40
CA ALA A 98 2.39 -3.33 11.88
C ALA A 98 1.82 -4.76 11.86
N GLU A 99 0.49 -4.91 11.91
CA GLU A 99 -0.19 -6.20 11.81
C GLU A 99 -0.41 -6.68 10.36
N LEU A 100 -0.19 -5.82 9.36
CA LEU A 100 -0.30 -6.21 7.97
C LEU A 100 0.82 -7.20 7.59
N PRO A 101 0.52 -8.19 6.72
CA PRO A 101 1.51 -9.18 6.32
C PRO A 101 2.54 -8.54 5.39
N VAL A 102 3.69 -8.13 5.95
CA VAL A 102 4.82 -7.64 5.16
C VAL A 102 5.33 -8.75 4.26
N GLU A 103 5.39 -8.50 2.96
CA GLU A 103 5.99 -9.40 2.01
C GLU A 103 7.52 -9.31 2.15
N CYS A 104 8.09 -10.25 2.90
CA CYS A 104 9.54 -10.39 3.05
C CYS A 104 10.16 -10.87 1.72
N GLN A 105 10.53 -9.95 0.84
CA GLN A 105 11.53 -10.18 -0.20
C GLN A 105 12.65 -9.14 -0.11
#